data_AF-A0A7S0QWY9-F1
#
_entry.id   AF-A0A7S0QWY9-F1
#
_cell.length_a   1.000
_cell.length_b   1.000
_cell.length_c   1.000
_cell.angle_alpha   90.00
_cell.angle_beta   90.00
_cell.angle_gamma   90.00
#
_symmetry.space_group_name_H-M   'P 1'
#
loop_
_entity.id
_entity.type
_entity.pdbx_description
1 polymer ?
#
loop_
_entity_poly.entity_id
_entity_poly.type
_entity_poly.pdbx_seq_one_letter_code
_entity_poly.pdbx_strand_id
1 'polypeptide(L)'
;FIHAPHAQSYLRQSNGVRVYISEREDICTCKKDDFVCLSIDNNIYYVAYEDDFGPMNLPSIFEFCDMVDCHLTSFPTKKIVIQTLATPQSRTNGIFLIGAYMIMRRGFDMGKVISLCEPAMKLIVPYRDVSPGKQNFFLDVKDCWGGLVKAKALSWVDFGADGFDVEEYMALDDPLNADLHEIVPGKLIAMRGPIDATNGQNWQDVQRMDGSFSHRVFSPNHYVDILQQFDVQAVVRRNEPQYDKQAFVDAGIAVADLSFEDCTSPPVDVVAKFLAIAE
;
A
#
# COMPACT_ATOMS: atom_id res chain seq x y z
N PHE A 1 33.81 16.77 11.46
CA PHE A 1 33.70 17.17 10.04
C PHE A 1 34.81 16.51 9.26
N ILE A 2 34.53 15.37 8.61
CA ILE A 2 35.40 14.77 7.60
C ILE A 2 34.48 14.43 6.43
N HIS A 3 34.72 15.10 5.31
CA HIS A 3 34.04 14.87 4.04
C HIS A 3 34.44 13.49 3.50
N ALA A 4 33.46 12.58 3.37
CA ALA A 4 33.57 11.45 2.46
C ALA A 4 33.22 11.96 1.04
N PRO A 5 34.13 11.91 0.04
CA PRO A 5 33.97 12.69 -1.19
C PRO A 5 32.80 12.33 -2.10
N HIS A 6 32.04 11.24 -1.87
CA HIS A 6 30.95 10.82 -2.76
C HIS A 6 29.70 10.27 -2.05
N ALA A 7 29.54 10.51 -0.74
CA ALA A 7 28.27 10.27 -0.05
C ALA A 7 27.50 11.59 -0.03
N GLN A 8 26.60 11.81 -1.00
CA GLN A 8 25.69 12.94 -0.89
C GLN A 8 24.69 12.60 0.24
N SER A 9 24.77 13.35 1.33
CA SER A 9 23.97 13.15 2.54
C SER A 9 22.83 14.14 2.54
N TYR A 10 21.59 13.66 2.53
CA TYR A 10 20.44 14.50 2.15
C TYR A 10 19.48 14.87 3.28
N LEU A 11 19.56 14.30 4.48
CA LEU A 11 18.57 14.61 5.54
C LEU A 11 19.25 15.25 6.76
N ARG A 12 18.69 16.37 7.23
CA ARG A 12 19.14 17.09 8.44
C ARG A 12 18.46 16.55 9.71
N GLN A 13 18.99 16.96 10.86
CA GLN A 13 18.75 16.42 12.20
C GLN A 13 17.35 16.74 12.77
N SER A 14 16.67 15.74 13.35
CA SER A 14 15.75 15.98 14.49
C SER A 14 15.55 14.71 15.34
N ASN A 15 15.58 14.83 16.67
CA ASN A 15 15.24 13.79 17.66
C ASN A 15 15.94 12.42 17.50
N GLY A 16 17.26 12.41 17.32
CA GLY A 16 18.08 11.19 17.40
C GLY A 16 18.13 10.34 16.12
N VAL A 17 17.22 10.55 15.16
CA VAL A 17 17.28 9.86 13.86
C VAL A 17 17.99 10.74 12.85
N ARG A 18 19.13 10.26 12.35
CA ARG A 18 19.72 10.76 11.12
C ARG A 18 19.45 9.68 10.09
N VAL A 19 18.83 10.03 8.97
CA VAL A 19 18.67 9.13 7.84
C VAL A 19 19.60 9.62 6.73
N TYR A 20 20.43 8.74 6.22
CA TYR A 20 21.30 9.03 5.08
C TYR A 20 20.89 8.10 3.96
N ILE A 21 20.70 8.62 2.75
CA ILE A 21 20.41 7.84 1.55
C ILE A 21 21.66 7.85 0.71
N SER A 22 22.11 6.69 0.27
CA SER A 22 23.36 6.57 -0.49
C SER A 22 23.24 5.50 -1.57
N GLU A 23 23.83 5.80 -2.73
CA GLU A 23 23.56 5.16 -4.03
C GLU A 23 24.49 3.96 -4.34
N ARG A 24 25.06 3.32 -3.32
CA ARG A 24 26.23 2.47 -3.46
C ARG A 24 26.03 1.08 -2.85
N GLU A 25 26.32 0.03 -3.62
CA GLU A 25 26.42 -1.36 -3.12
C GLU A 25 27.58 -1.53 -2.11
N ASP A 26 28.57 -0.63 -2.13
CA ASP A 26 29.83 -0.71 -1.39
C ASP A 26 29.85 0.01 -0.02
N ILE A 27 28.75 0.62 0.45
CA ILE A 27 28.68 1.32 1.76
C ILE A 27 28.92 0.36 2.95
N CYS A 28 28.86 -0.95 2.73
CA CYS A 28 29.28 -1.96 3.70
C CYS A 28 30.75 -1.79 4.18
N THR A 29 31.54 -0.91 3.55
CA THR A 29 32.98 -0.76 3.79
C THR A 29 33.44 0.57 4.39
N CYS A 30 32.59 1.60 4.56
CA CYS A 30 33.00 2.82 5.27
C CYS A 30 32.83 2.65 6.80
N LYS A 31 33.88 2.99 7.55
CA LYS A 31 34.08 2.82 9.02
C LYS A 31 32.79 2.56 9.83
N LYS A 32 32.53 1.29 10.14
CA LYS A 32 31.39 0.71 10.90
C LYS A 32 31.11 1.31 12.29
N ASP A 33 31.93 2.22 12.78
CA ASP A 33 31.92 2.63 14.19
C ASP A 33 30.81 3.65 14.50
N ASP A 34 30.44 4.53 13.56
CA ASP A 34 29.51 5.64 13.81
C ASP A 34 28.09 5.45 13.24
N PHE A 35 27.88 4.46 12.37
CA PHE A 35 26.60 4.23 11.70
C PHE A 35 26.33 2.75 11.45
N VAL A 36 25.06 2.43 11.24
CA VAL A 36 24.54 1.14 10.81
C VAL A 36 23.74 1.39 9.54
N CYS A 37 23.91 0.52 8.55
CA CYS A 37 23.15 0.61 7.32
C CYS A 37 21.98 -0.37 7.33
N LEU A 38 20.86 0.07 6.76
CA LEU A 38 19.61 -0.65 6.62
C LEU A 38 19.23 -0.64 5.15
N SER A 39 19.22 -1.81 4.52
CA SER A 39 18.74 -1.95 3.14
C SER A 39 17.25 -2.23 3.13
N ILE A 40 16.47 -1.44 2.38
CA ILE A 40 15.02 -1.66 2.25
C ILE A 40 14.72 -2.80 1.28
N ASP A 41 15.37 -2.78 0.10
CA ASP A 41 14.98 -3.63 -1.04
C ASP A 41 15.22 -5.14 -0.82
N ASN A 42 15.89 -5.54 0.27
CA ASN A 42 16.08 -6.95 0.61
C ASN A 42 14.84 -7.59 1.23
N ASN A 43 14.02 -6.79 1.90
CA ASN A 43 12.91 -7.28 2.73
C ASN A 43 11.57 -6.73 2.25
N ILE A 44 11.54 -5.49 1.79
CA ILE A 44 10.33 -4.79 1.42
C ILE A 44 10.37 -4.48 -0.07
N TYR A 45 9.51 -5.13 -0.85
CA TYR A 45 9.42 -4.95 -2.29
C TYR A 45 7.97 -4.71 -2.72
N TYR A 46 7.83 -3.94 -3.80
CA TYR A 46 6.54 -3.68 -4.42
C TYR A 46 6.29 -4.72 -5.53
N VAL A 47 5.07 -5.24 -5.60
CA VAL A 47 4.63 -6.13 -6.68
C VAL A 47 3.92 -5.28 -7.74
N ALA A 48 4.59 -5.07 -8.86
CA ALA A 48 4.07 -4.27 -9.97
C ALA A 48 3.01 -5.03 -10.77
N TYR A 49 1.95 -4.33 -11.19
CA TYR A 49 0.98 -4.83 -12.16
C TYR A 49 1.46 -4.62 -13.60
N GLU A 50 2.01 -3.44 -13.87
CA GLU A 50 2.59 -3.01 -15.14
C GLU A 50 3.94 -2.33 -14.87
N ASP A 51 4.12 -1.08 -15.32
CA ASP A 51 5.31 -0.26 -15.05
C ASP A 51 5.20 0.54 -13.72
N ASP A 52 4.10 0.38 -12.99
CA ASP A 52 3.93 0.97 -11.67
C ASP A 52 4.95 0.39 -10.68
N PHE A 53 5.37 1.19 -9.70
CA PHE A 53 6.46 0.81 -8.79
C PHE A 53 6.17 1.14 -7.33
N GLY A 54 5.00 1.70 -7.02
CA GLY A 54 4.64 2.14 -5.68
C GLY A 54 3.45 3.10 -5.69
N PRO A 55 3.14 3.76 -4.56
CA PRO A 55 3.87 3.70 -3.29
C PRO A 55 3.78 2.33 -2.59
N MET A 56 4.65 2.11 -1.60
CA MET A 56 4.59 0.92 -0.76
C MET A 56 3.28 0.86 0.03
N ASN A 57 2.72 -0.34 0.22
CA ASN A 57 1.44 -0.55 0.92
C ASN A 57 1.55 -0.36 2.45
N LEU A 58 0.41 -0.43 3.16
CA LEU A 58 0.37 -0.26 4.62
C LEU A 58 1.25 -1.29 5.37
N PRO A 59 1.18 -2.61 5.10
CA PRO A 59 2.08 -3.60 5.69
C PRO A 59 3.56 -3.25 5.55
N SER A 60 3.98 -2.78 4.37
CA SER A 60 5.36 -2.33 4.12
C SER A 60 5.77 -1.14 5.00
N ILE A 61 4.84 -0.22 5.29
CA ILE A 61 5.09 0.89 6.22
C ILE A 61 5.29 0.35 7.63
N PHE A 62 4.48 -0.62 8.07
CA PHE A 62 4.59 -1.22 9.39
C PHE A 62 5.92 -1.97 9.55
N GLU A 63 6.25 -2.82 8.59
CA GLU A 63 7.52 -3.56 8.57
C GLU A 63 8.72 -2.60 8.58
N PHE A 64 8.68 -1.54 7.78
CA PHE A 64 9.73 -0.52 7.77
C PHE A 64 9.86 0.17 9.14
N CYS A 65 8.74 0.50 9.79
CA CYS A 65 8.78 1.12 11.11
C CYS A 65 9.41 0.20 12.15
N ASP A 66 9.00 -1.07 12.19
CA ASP A 66 9.52 -2.05 13.15
C ASP A 66 10.99 -2.36 12.89
N MET A 67 11.39 -2.45 11.62
CA MET A 67 12.80 -2.58 11.23
C MET A 67 13.63 -1.41 11.77
N VAL A 68 13.18 -0.17 11.58
CA VAL A 68 13.91 1.03 12.07
C VAL A 68 13.96 1.07 13.59
N ASP A 69 12.85 0.80 14.28
CA ASP A 69 12.76 0.85 15.74
C ASP A 69 13.60 -0.26 16.41
N CYS A 70 13.63 -1.46 15.83
CA CYS A 70 14.51 -2.55 16.26
C CYS A 70 15.99 -2.17 16.14
N HIS A 71 16.36 -1.48 15.07
CA HIS A 71 17.73 -1.00 14.87
C HIS A 71 18.10 0.14 15.83
N LEU A 72 17.21 1.10 16.06
CA LEU A 72 17.42 2.17 17.05
C LEU A 72 17.60 1.59 18.46
N THR A 73 16.88 0.52 18.79
CA THR A 73 17.00 -0.19 20.07
C THR A 73 18.33 -0.94 20.17
N SER A 74 18.73 -1.63 19.10
CA SER A 74 19.97 -2.43 19.06
C SER A 74 21.24 -1.58 19.02
N PHE A 75 21.16 -0.37 18.43
CA PHE A 75 22.31 0.52 18.22
C PHE A 75 22.01 1.98 18.63
N PRO A 76 21.74 2.24 19.92
CA PRO A 76 21.19 3.52 20.39
C PRO A 76 22.13 4.73 20.18
N THR A 77 23.43 4.49 20.00
CA THR A 77 24.44 5.54 19.79
C THR A 77 24.83 5.73 18.33
N LYS A 78 24.40 4.81 17.44
CA LYS A 78 24.79 4.83 16.03
C LYS A 78 23.75 5.55 15.19
N LYS A 79 24.21 6.15 14.09
CA LYS A 79 23.33 6.75 13.07
C LYS A 79 22.79 5.65 12.15
N ILE A 80 21.60 5.85 11.60
CA ILE A 80 21.02 4.93 10.62
C ILE A 80 21.24 5.47 9.20
N VAL A 81 21.73 4.64 8.30
CA VAL A 81 21.79 4.93 6.87
C VAL A 81 20.79 4.03 6.18
N ILE A 82 19.75 4.61 5.60
CA ILE A 82 18.75 3.85 4.83
C ILE A 82 19.27 3.75 3.40
N GLN A 83 19.54 2.55 2.96
CA GLN A 83 20.04 2.24 1.62
C GLN A 83 18.89 1.75 0.75
N THR A 84 18.94 2.15 -0.51
CA THR A 84 18.05 1.64 -1.55
C THR A 84 18.89 1.21 -2.75
N LEU A 85 18.29 0.46 -3.68
CA LEU A 85 18.87 0.30 -5.01
C LEU A 85 19.06 1.67 -5.69
N ALA A 86 20.03 1.73 -6.61
CA ALA A 86 20.41 2.95 -7.34
C ALA A 86 19.43 3.31 -8.49
N THR A 87 18.15 3.00 -8.34
CA THR A 87 17.08 3.33 -9.29
C THR A 87 16.26 4.52 -8.77
N PRO A 88 15.76 5.43 -9.63
CA PRO A 88 14.85 6.47 -9.21
C PRO A 88 13.61 5.94 -8.46
N GLN A 89 13.10 4.78 -8.87
CA GLN A 89 11.95 4.09 -8.28
C GLN A 89 12.22 3.66 -6.84
N SER A 90 13.31 2.91 -6.60
CA SER A 90 13.69 2.48 -5.25
C SER A 90 14.00 3.68 -4.35
N ARG A 91 14.65 4.73 -4.86
CA ARG A 91 14.84 5.99 -4.09
C ARG A 91 13.51 6.64 -3.71
N THR A 92 12.54 6.64 -4.62
CA THR A 92 11.20 7.19 -4.39
C THR A 92 10.49 6.44 -3.25
N ASN A 93 10.47 5.11 -3.31
CA ASN A 93 9.87 4.27 -2.25
C ASN A 93 10.61 4.39 -0.92
N GLY A 94 11.95 4.43 -0.93
CA GLY A 94 12.72 4.64 0.28
C GLY A 94 12.42 5.99 0.94
N ILE A 95 12.33 7.06 0.14
CA ILE A 95 11.93 8.38 0.64
C ILE A 95 10.52 8.35 1.19
N PHE A 96 9.57 7.75 0.46
CA PHE A 96 8.20 7.60 0.92
C PHE A 96 8.14 6.92 2.29
N LEU A 97 8.79 5.77 2.47
CA LEU A 97 8.83 5.02 3.73
C LEU A 97 9.47 5.82 4.87
N ILE A 98 10.55 6.56 4.61
CA ILE A 98 11.16 7.46 5.60
C ILE A 98 10.18 8.52 6.08
N GLY A 99 9.46 9.18 5.16
CA GLY A 99 8.45 10.16 5.54
C GLY A 99 7.24 9.54 6.23
N ALA A 100 6.80 8.35 5.80
CA ALA A 100 5.73 7.59 6.45
C ALA A 100 6.11 7.23 7.90
N TYR A 101 7.33 6.78 8.16
CA TYR A 101 7.85 6.55 9.51
C TYR A 101 7.82 7.83 10.35
N MET A 102 8.28 8.95 9.80
CA MET A 102 8.27 10.24 10.51
C MET A 102 6.84 10.67 10.89
N ILE A 103 5.87 10.50 10.00
CA ILE A 103 4.46 10.87 10.23
C ILE A 103 3.78 9.89 11.18
N MET A 104 3.77 8.61 10.81
CA MET A 104 2.95 7.58 11.45
C MET A 104 3.55 7.18 12.79
N ARG A 105 4.85 6.86 12.83
CA ARG A 105 5.53 6.36 14.04
C ARG A 105 6.07 7.48 14.93
N ARG A 106 6.63 8.54 14.35
CA ARG A 106 7.31 9.62 15.12
C ARG A 106 6.46 10.88 15.35
N GLY A 107 5.28 10.97 14.73
CA GLY A 107 4.34 12.06 14.94
C GLY A 107 4.83 13.42 14.43
N PHE A 108 5.67 13.45 13.39
CA PHE A 108 6.11 14.69 12.77
C PHE A 108 5.00 15.27 11.91
N ASP A 109 4.88 16.60 11.90
CA ASP A 109 4.00 17.29 10.96
C ASP A 109 4.57 17.26 9.53
N MET A 110 3.67 17.44 8.56
CA MET A 110 4.00 17.39 7.14
C MET A 110 5.08 18.40 6.73
N GLY A 111 5.03 19.63 7.27
CA GLY A 111 6.00 20.67 6.93
C GLY A 111 7.41 20.30 7.35
N LYS A 112 7.55 19.73 8.56
CA LYS A 112 8.81 19.20 9.07
C LYS A 112 9.32 18.06 8.18
N VAL A 113 8.49 17.09 7.82
CA VAL A 113 8.88 15.97 6.95
C VAL A 113 9.39 16.46 5.60
N ILE A 114 8.65 17.35 4.93
CA ILE A 114 9.08 17.95 3.66
C ILE A 114 10.44 18.65 3.83
N SER A 115 10.61 19.49 4.85
CA SER A 115 11.85 20.22 5.06
C SER A 115 13.06 19.31 5.28
N LEU A 116 12.86 18.16 5.93
CA LEU A 116 13.91 17.19 6.17
C LEU A 116 14.25 16.43 4.89
N CYS A 117 13.24 16.08 4.07
CA CYS A 117 13.35 15.29 2.86
C CYS A 117 13.68 16.08 1.57
N GLU A 118 13.53 17.40 1.58
CA GLU A 118 13.68 18.27 0.40
C GLU A 118 14.94 17.99 -0.45
N PRO A 119 16.14 17.79 0.14
CA PRO A 119 17.33 17.56 -0.68
C PRO A 119 17.28 16.24 -1.45
N ALA A 120 16.68 15.19 -0.86
CA ALA A 120 16.55 13.89 -1.49
C ALA A 120 15.36 13.81 -2.45
N MET A 121 14.32 14.62 -2.24
CA MET A 121 13.17 14.72 -3.14
C MET A 121 13.53 15.24 -4.55
N LYS A 122 14.76 15.74 -4.76
CA LYS A 122 15.27 16.11 -6.10
C LYS A 122 15.74 14.91 -6.93
N LEU A 123 15.79 13.72 -6.33
CA LEU A 123 16.35 12.50 -6.93
C LEU A 123 15.30 11.41 -7.21
N ILE A 124 14.05 11.71 -6.86
CA ILE A 124 12.91 10.79 -6.96
C ILE A 124 12.08 11.11 -8.21
N VAL A 125 11.26 10.17 -8.61
CA VAL A 125 10.29 10.30 -9.70
C VAL A 125 8.89 10.19 -9.12
N PRO A 126 7.86 10.81 -9.72
CA PRO A 126 6.51 10.68 -9.21
C PRO A 126 5.93 9.30 -9.54
N TYR A 127 4.93 8.89 -8.77
CA TYR A 127 4.19 7.64 -9.01
C TYR A 127 3.29 7.77 -10.23
N ARG A 128 3.11 6.66 -10.93
CA ARG A 128 2.28 6.51 -12.13
C ARG A 128 1.17 5.51 -11.87
N ASP A 129 0.14 5.50 -12.71
CA ASP A 129 -0.91 4.49 -12.62
C ASP A 129 -0.48 3.17 -13.29
N VAL A 130 -1.34 2.16 -13.15
CA VAL A 130 -1.19 0.83 -13.75
C VAL A 130 -1.62 0.79 -15.23
N SER A 131 -2.01 1.92 -15.83
CA SER A 131 -2.52 1.92 -17.20
C SER A 131 -1.38 1.69 -18.20
N PRO A 132 -1.60 0.87 -19.25
CA PRO A 132 -0.60 0.66 -20.28
C PRO A 132 -0.37 1.93 -21.09
N GLY A 133 0.89 2.16 -21.48
CA GLY A 133 1.26 3.24 -22.39
C GLY A 133 1.38 4.62 -21.71
N LYS A 134 0.92 5.67 -22.42
CA LYS A 134 1.19 7.06 -22.03
C LYS A 134 0.39 7.45 -20.77
N GLN A 135 1.13 7.91 -19.79
CA GLN A 135 0.62 8.40 -18.51
C GLN A 135 0.03 9.82 -18.64
N ASN A 136 -1.15 10.02 -18.04
CA ASN A 136 -1.86 11.30 -18.08
C ASN A 136 -1.89 12.02 -16.71
N PHE A 137 -1.53 11.32 -15.65
CA PHE A 137 -1.48 11.85 -14.29
C PHE A 137 -0.33 11.19 -13.52
N PHE A 138 0.27 11.94 -12.61
CA PHE A 138 1.31 11.45 -11.73
C PHE A 138 1.04 11.93 -10.30
N LEU A 139 1.36 11.10 -9.31
CA LEU A 139 1.17 11.40 -7.90
C LEU A 139 2.53 11.63 -7.21
N ASP A 140 2.69 12.75 -6.51
CA ASP A 140 3.93 13.03 -5.78
C ASP A 140 3.95 12.28 -4.43
N VAL A 141 5.14 11.96 -3.92
CA VAL A 141 5.32 11.42 -2.56
C VAL A 141 4.64 12.29 -1.48
N LYS A 142 4.59 13.62 -1.68
CA LYS A 142 3.91 14.54 -0.76
C LYS A 142 2.40 14.27 -0.69
N ASP A 143 1.78 13.88 -1.81
CA ASP A 143 0.35 13.59 -1.86
C ASP A 143 0.06 12.30 -1.09
N CYS A 144 0.91 11.28 -1.24
CA CYS A 144 0.83 10.03 -0.47
C CYS A 144 0.96 10.28 1.04
N TRP A 145 1.94 11.09 1.46
CA TRP A 145 2.08 11.50 2.86
C TRP A 145 0.89 12.31 3.37
N GLY A 146 0.30 13.18 2.53
CA GLY A 146 -0.92 13.90 2.86
C GLY A 146 -2.10 12.95 3.12
N GLY A 147 -2.20 11.87 2.36
CA GLY A 147 -3.13 10.76 2.61
C GLY A 147 -2.91 10.13 3.98
N LEU A 148 -1.67 9.76 4.31
CA LEU A 148 -1.31 9.17 5.62
C LEU A 148 -1.63 10.12 6.79
N VAL A 149 -1.36 11.42 6.64
CA VAL A 149 -1.71 12.43 7.66
C VAL A 149 -3.22 12.44 7.92
N LYS A 150 -4.05 12.39 6.88
CA LYS A 150 -5.50 12.33 7.01
C LYS A 150 -5.98 11.00 7.61
N ALA A 151 -5.47 9.88 7.12
CA ALA A 151 -5.80 8.55 7.63
C ALA A 151 -5.49 8.43 9.13
N LYS A 152 -4.32 8.92 9.56
CA LYS A 152 -3.95 8.99 10.98
C LYS A 152 -4.86 9.90 11.79
N ALA A 153 -5.22 11.06 11.26
CA ALA A 153 -6.12 12.00 11.94
C ALA A 153 -7.54 11.46 12.11
N LEU A 154 -7.97 10.57 11.22
CA LEU A 154 -9.26 9.87 11.28
C LEU A 154 -9.18 8.52 12.01
N SER A 155 -8.01 8.16 12.56
CA SER A 155 -7.77 6.84 13.18
C SER A 155 -8.08 5.66 12.25
N TRP A 156 -7.83 5.81 10.94
CA TRP A 156 -7.98 4.71 9.98
C TRP A 156 -6.78 3.77 10.00
N VAL A 157 -5.60 4.29 10.37
CA VAL A 157 -4.37 3.51 10.46
C VAL A 157 -3.59 4.00 11.67
N ASP A 158 -3.35 3.11 12.62
CA ASP A 158 -2.48 3.34 13.77
C ASP A 158 -1.81 2.05 14.25
N PHE A 159 -0.81 2.23 15.12
CA PHE A 159 0.02 1.16 15.67
C PHE A 159 -0.44 0.69 17.05
N GLY A 160 -1.69 0.98 17.44
CA GLY A 160 -2.30 0.51 18.68
C GLY A 160 -2.58 -0.98 18.64
N ALA A 161 -2.85 -1.57 19.81
CA ALA A 161 -3.18 -3.00 19.94
C ALA A 161 -4.52 -3.34 19.26
N ASP A 162 -5.46 -2.39 19.26
CA ASP A 162 -6.75 -2.47 18.56
C ASP A 162 -6.72 -1.63 17.26
N GLY A 163 -5.51 -1.37 16.74
CA GLY A 163 -5.26 -0.53 15.57
C GLY A 163 -5.37 -1.31 14.25
N PHE A 164 -4.56 -0.93 13.27
CA PHE A 164 -4.54 -1.60 11.97
C PHE A 164 -3.94 -3.01 12.09
N ASP A 165 -4.71 -4.03 11.73
CA ASP A 165 -4.28 -5.42 11.73
C ASP A 165 -3.57 -5.78 10.41
N VAL A 166 -2.23 -5.89 10.49
CA VAL A 166 -1.40 -6.24 9.34
C VAL A 166 -1.63 -7.70 8.89
N GLU A 167 -1.89 -8.61 9.83
CA GLU A 167 -2.06 -10.03 9.52
C GLU A 167 -3.40 -10.26 8.80
N GLU A 168 -4.49 -9.65 9.29
CA GLU A 168 -5.79 -9.68 8.63
C GLU A 168 -5.72 -9.02 7.25
N TYR A 169 -5.10 -7.83 7.15
CA TYR A 169 -4.93 -7.14 5.87
C TYR A 169 -4.21 -8.03 4.84
N MET A 170 -3.10 -8.65 5.22
CA MET A 170 -2.32 -9.50 4.31
C MET A 170 -3.06 -10.80 3.97
N ALA A 171 -3.84 -11.35 4.89
CA ALA A 171 -4.65 -12.53 4.63
C ALA A 171 -5.77 -12.23 3.60
N LEU A 172 -6.38 -11.05 3.65
CA LEU A 172 -7.44 -10.63 2.72
C LEU A 172 -6.89 -10.10 1.38
N ASP A 173 -5.70 -9.46 1.38
CA ASP A 173 -4.95 -9.05 0.18
C ASP A 173 -4.64 -10.24 -0.74
N ASP A 174 -4.33 -11.39 -0.15
CA ASP A 174 -3.91 -12.57 -0.92
C ASP A 174 -5.01 -12.99 -1.92
N PRO A 175 -4.70 -13.00 -3.24
CA PRO A 175 -5.65 -13.43 -4.27
C PRO A 175 -6.01 -14.92 -4.20
N LEU A 176 -5.30 -15.71 -3.39
CA LEU A 176 -5.65 -17.09 -3.06
C LEU A 176 -6.63 -17.20 -1.89
N ASN A 177 -6.98 -16.08 -1.24
CA ASN A 177 -7.91 -16.01 -0.13
C ASN A 177 -9.15 -15.14 -0.44
N ALA A 178 -8.98 -13.90 -0.89
CA ALA A 178 -10.12 -13.01 -1.13
C ALA A 178 -9.88 -11.91 -2.18
N ASP A 179 -8.66 -11.37 -2.30
CA ASP A 179 -8.37 -10.16 -3.08
C ASP A 179 -9.31 -9.02 -2.67
N LEU A 180 -9.24 -8.66 -1.37
CA LEU A 180 -10.17 -7.78 -0.68
C LEU A 180 -9.44 -6.81 0.25
N HIS A 181 -9.85 -5.55 0.21
CA HIS A 181 -9.35 -4.50 1.08
C HIS A 181 -10.48 -3.66 1.66
N GLU A 182 -10.44 -3.43 2.96
CA GLU A 182 -11.19 -2.36 3.58
C GLU A 182 -10.48 -1.02 3.31
N ILE A 183 -11.12 -0.17 2.50
CA ILE A 183 -10.58 1.12 2.06
C ILE A 183 -10.91 2.22 3.07
N VAL A 184 -12.13 2.16 3.62
CA VAL A 184 -12.59 3.05 4.69
C VAL A 184 -13.11 2.18 5.83
N PRO A 185 -12.43 2.18 6.99
CA PRO A 185 -12.81 1.35 8.13
C PRO A 185 -14.29 1.47 8.50
N GLY A 186 -14.98 0.34 8.57
CA GLY A 186 -16.41 0.21 8.87
C GLY A 186 -17.35 0.76 7.81
N LYS A 187 -16.86 1.04 6.58
CA LYS A 187 -17.68 1.73 5.57
C LYS A 187 -17.55 1.23 4.14
N LEU A 188 -16.32 1.05 3.64
CA LEU A 188 -16.10 0.71 2.23
C LEU A 188 -15.04 -0.36 2.08
N ILE A 189 -15.44 -1.45 1.42
CA ILE A 189 -14.57 -2.54 1.00
C ILE A 189 -14.49 -2.52 -0.53
N ALA A 190 -13.29 -2.72 -1.07
CA ALA A 190 -13.05 -3.03 -2.46
C ALA A 190 -12.60 -4.50 -2.55
N MET A 191 -13.18 -5.26 -3.47
CA MET A 191 -12.84 -6.67 -3.65
C MET A 191 -12.92 -7.08 -5.11
N ARG A 192 -12.21 -8.14 -5.47
CA ARG A 192 -12.39 -8.81 -6.76
C ARG A 192 -13.85 -9.23 -6.95
N GLY A 193 -14.35 -9.10 -8.19
CA GLY A 193 -15.67 -9.57 -8.54
C GLY A 193 -15.80 -11.09 -8.36
N PRO A 194 -16.83 -11.59 -7.65
CA PRO A 194 -17.12 -13.01 -7.56
C PRO A 194 -17.42 -13.61 -8.93
N ILE A 195 -17.18 -14.91 -9.07
CA ILE A 195 -17.50 -15.69 -10.26
C ILE A 195 -18.15 -17.00 -9.81
N ASP A 196 -19.30 -17.35 -10.41
CA ASP A 196 -19.92 -18.65 -10.12
C ASP A 196 -18.97 -19.78 -10.55
N ALA A 197 -18.50 -20.56 -9.58
CA ALA A 197 -17.63 -21.68 -9.87
C ALA A 197 -18.43 -22.81 -10.54
N THR A 198 -17.73 -23.60 -11.35
CA THR A 198 -18.30 -24.81 -11.94
C THR A 198 -18.76 -25.78 -10.84
N ASN A 199 -19.91 -26.44 -11.06
CA ASN A 199 -20.49 -27.44 -10.14
C ASN A 199 -20.82 -26.94 -8.72
N GLY A 200 -20.96 -25.63 -8.50
CA GLY A 200 -21.37 -25.06 -7.20
C GLY A 200 -20.29 -25.11 -6.12
N GLN A 201 -19.01 -25.20 -6.51
CA GLN A 201 -17.90 -25.05 -5.57
C GLN A 201 -17.78 -23.60 -5.09
N ASN A 202 -17.15 -23.38 -3.92
CA ASN A 202 -16.93 -22.02 -3.42
C ASN A 202 -15.75 -21.31 -4.08
N TRP A 203 -14.84 -22.06 -4.70
CA TRP A 203 -13.66 -21.53 -5.39
C TRP A 203 -13.24 -22.47 -6.53
N GLN A 204 -12.51 -21.95 -7.50
CA GLN A 204 -11.82 -22.74 -8.53
C GLN A 204 -10.52 -22.07 -8.97
N ASP A 205 -9.50 -22.87 -9.23
CA ASP A 205 -8.24 -22.39 -9.81
C ASP A 205 -8.39 -22.25 -11.33
N VAL A 206 -8.12 -21.05 -11.84
CA VAL A 206 -8.10 -20.76 -13.27
C VAL A 206 -6.70 -21.06 -13.79
N GLN A 207 -6.61 -21.88 -14.83
CA GLN A 207 -5.35 -22.19 -15.50
C GLN A 207 -5.15 -21.30 -16.72
N ARG A 208 -3.88 -21.00 -17.03
CA ARG A 208 -3.46 -20.39 -18.29
C ARG A 208 -3.55 -21.42 -19.42
N MET A 209 -3.43 -20.96 -20.67
CA MET A 209 -3.47 -21.84 -21.85
C MET A 209 -2.38 -22.93 -21.85
N ASP A 210 -1.26 -22.70 -21.16
CA ASP A 210 -0.16 -23.66 -21.02
C ASP A 210 -0.34 -24.63 -19.84
N GLY A 211 -1.49 -24.59 -19.14
CA GLY A 211 -1.80 -25.42 -17.98
C GLY A 211 -1.18 -24.93 -16.67
N SER A 212 -0.41 -23.84 -16.67
CA SER A 212 0.09 -23.23 -15.44
C SER A 212 -1.01 -22.49 -14.69
N PHE A 213 -0.86 -22.35 -13.38
CA PHE A 213 -1.79 -21.60 -12.54
C PHE A 213 -1.86 -20.13 -12.97
N SER A 214 -3.07 -19.60 -13.15
CA SER A 214 -3.32 -18.18 -13.43
C SER A 214 -3.66 -17.43 -12.16
N HIS A 215 -4.82 -17.72 -11.58
CA HIS A 215 -5.34 -17.12 -10.36
C HIS A 215 -6.50 -17.97 -9.82
N ARG A 216 -6.91 -17.73 -8.58
CA ARG A 216 -8.12 -18.32 -7.99
C ARG A 216 -9.30 -17.37 -8.15
N VAL A 217 -10.49 -17.93 -8.37
CA VAL A 217 -11.74 -17.19 -8.35
C VAL A 217 -12.67 -17.79 -7.32
N PHE A 218 -13.55 -16.96 -6.76
CA PHE A 218 -14.41 -17.29 -5.64
C PHE A 218 -15.87 -17.01 -5.98
N SER A 219 -16.74 -17.91 -5.54
CA SER A 219 -18.19 -17.76 -5.63
C SER A 219 -18.69 -16.68 -4.66
N PRO A 220 -19.91 -16.16 -4.85
CA PRO A 220 -20.55 -15.27 -3.88
C PRO A 220 -20.58 -15.85 -2.45
N ASN A 221 -20.84 -17.16 -2.30
CA ASN A 221 -20.93 -17.82 -0.99
C ASN A 221 -19.62 -17.73 -0.19
N HIS A 222 -18.47 -17.77 -0.87
CA HIS A 222 -17.17 -17.58 -0.21
C HIS A 222 -17.06 -16.18 0.40
N TYR A 223 -17.54 -15.17 -0.32
CA TYR A 223 -17.51 -13.79 0.16
C TYR A 223 -18.57 -13.51 1.22
N VAL A 224 -19.73 -14.20 1.21
CA VAL A 224 -20.78 -14.00 2.22
C VAL A 224 -20.22 -14.11 3.64
N ASP A 225 -19.46 -15.17 3.93
CA ASP A 225 -18.89 -15.41 5.26
C ASP A 225 -17.91 -14.30 5.69
N ILE A 226 -17.14 -13.77 4.74
CA ILE A 226 -16.19 -12.67 4.97
C ILE A 226 -16.96 -11.37 5.19
N LEU A 227 -17.86 -11.01 4.27
CA LEU A 227 -18.59 -9.75 4.29
C LEU A 227 -19.51 -9.62 5.51
N GLN A 228 -20.04 -10.73 6.04
CA GLN A 228 -20.80 -10.74 7.29
C GLN A 228 -19.92 -10.41 8.51
N GLN A 229 -18.64 -10.77 8.53
CA GLN A 229 -17.72 -10.39 9.61
C GLN A 229 -17.43 -8.88 9.61
N PHE A 230 -17.51 -8.24 8.43
CA PHE A 230 -17.40 -6.80 8.27
C PHE A 230 -18.75 -6.05 8.34
N ASP A 231 -19.82 -6.73 8.77
CA ASP A 231 -21.19 -6.16 8.87
C ASP A 231 -21.69 -5.51 7.56
N VAL A 232 -21.25 -6.01 6.40
CA VAL A 232 -21.58 -5.42 5.09
C VAL A 232 -23.07 -5.57 4.80
N GLN A 233 -23.73 -4.44 4.53
CA GLN A 233 -25.16 -4.38 4.24
C GLN A 233 -25.48 -4.42 2.74
N ALA A 234 -24.53 -4.02 1.89
CA ALA A 234 -24.74 -3.91 0.46
C ALA A 234 -23.46 -4.17 -0.35
N VAL A 235 -23.63 -4.86 -1.49
CA VAL A 235 -22.62 -5.02 -2.53
C VAL A 235 -23.04 -4.21 -3.76
N VAL A 236 -22.13 -3.37 -4.25
CA VAL A 236 -22.32 -2.63 -5.50
C VAL A 236 -21.55 -3.32 -6.61
N ARG A 237 -22.25 -3.94 -7.55
CA ARG A 237 -21.66 -4.57 -8.73
C ARG A 237 -21.51 -3.57 -9.86
N ARG A 238 -20.27 -3.37 -10.33
CA ARG A 238 -19.94 -2.46 -11.42
C ARG A 238 -19.67 -3.13 -12.78
N ASN A 239 -19.23 -4.39 -12.76
CA ASN A 239 -18.89 -5.12 -13.97
C ASN A 239 -20.10 -5.87 -14.53
N GLU A 240 -19.95 -6.46 -15.70
CA GLU A 240 -20.93 -7.41 -16.22
C GLU A 240 -21.17 -8.54 -15.20
N PRO A 241 -22.43 -8.96 -14.97
CA PRO A 241 -22.76 -10.05 -14.06
C PRO A 241 -22.03 -11.36 -14.41
N GLN A 242 -21.11 -11.80 -13.57
CA GLN A 242 -20.43 -13.11 -13.66
C GLN A 242 -20.85 -14.10 -12.57
N TYR A 243 -21.84 -13.70 -11.76
CA TYR A 243 -22.38 -14.50 -10.66
C TYR A 243 -23.86 -14.19 -10.41
N ASP A 244 -24.59 -15.14 -9.83
CA ASP A 244 -25.95 -14.93 -9.34
C ASP A 244 -25.94 -14.16 -8.00
N LYS A 245 -26.57 -12.99 -7.99
CA LYS A 245 -26.68 -12.15 -6.79
C LYS A 245 -27.55 -12.75 -5.69
N GLN A 246 -28.35 -13.77 -6.00
CA GLN A 246 -29.27 -14.38 -5.05
C GLN A 246 -28.55 -14.91 -3.80
N ALA A 247 -27.32 -15.42 -3.94
CA ALA A 247 -26.52 -15.86 -2.80
C ALA A 247 -26.27 -14.76 -1.76
N PHE A 248 -26.00 -13.52 -2.19
CA PHE A 248 -25.87 -12.38 -1.28
C PHE A 248 -27.23 -11.97 -0.70
N VAL A 249 -28.27 -11.94 -1.52
CA VAL A 249 -29.63 -11.56 -1.08
C VAL A 249 -30.17 -12.52 -0.03
N ASP A 250 -29.96 -13.83 -0.22
CA ASP A 250 -30.35 -14.88 0.73
C ASP A 250 -29.60 -14.75 2.06
N ALA A 251 -28.38 -14.21 2.03
CA ALA A 251 -27.56 -13.90 3.20
C ALA A 251 -27.88 -12.53 3.84
N GLY A 252 -28.90 -11.81 3.34
CA GLY A 252 -29.31 -10.50 3.85
C GLY A 252 -28.47 -9.32 3.35
N ILE A 253 -27.61 -9.53 2.35
CA ILE A 253 -26.76 -8.49 1.76
C ILE A 253 -27.44 -7.97 0.48
N ALA A 254 -27.80 -6.69 0.46
CA ALA A 254 -28.42 -6.08 -0.71
C ALA A 254 -27.42 -6.02 -1.89
N VAL A 255 -27.90 -6.16 -3.12
CA VAL A 255 -27.04 -6.04 -4.31
C VAL A 255 -27.58 -4.98 -5.26
N ALA A 256 -26.76 -3.97 -5.53
CA ALA A 256 -27.04 -2.90 -6.46
C ALA A 256 -26.16 -3.02 -7.72
N ASP A 257 -26.80 -3.07 -8.88
CA ASP A 257 -26.11 -3.09 -10.18
C ASP A 257 -25.90 -1.65 -10.67
N LEU A 258 -24.66 -1.17 -10.65
CA LEU A 258 -24.25 0.18 -11.10
C LEU A 258 -23.18 0.07 -12.20
N SER A 259 -23.56 -0.54 -13.33
CA SER A 259 -22.65 -0.77 -14.45
C SER A 259 -22.43 0.47 -15.31
N PHE A 260 -21.20 0.62 -15.80
CA PHE A 260 -20.78 1.57 -16.84
C PHE A 260 -19.59 0.99 -17.59
N GLU A 261 -19.21 1.61 -18.71
CA GLU A 261 -18.13 1.10 -19.58
C GLU A 261 -16.80 1.01 -18.82
N ASP A 262 -16.13 -0.13 -18.95
CA ASP A 262 -14.85 -0.38 -18.28
C ASP A 262 -13.78 0.62 -18.76
N CYS A 263 -12.84 0.96 -17.87
CA CYS A 263 -11.80 1.97 -18.12
C CYS A 263 -12.32 3.39 -18.48
N THR A 264 -13.59 3.72 -18.16
CA THR A 264 -14.15 5.07 -18.32
C THR A 264 -14.46 5.74 -16.97
N SER A 265 -14.77 7.04 -16.98
CA SER A 265 -15.26 7.75 -15.79
C SER A 265 -16.77 7.51 -15.61
N PRO A 266 -17.25 7.22 -14.38
CA PRO A 266 -18.67 6.99 -14.14
C PRO A 266 -19.51 8.24 -14.49
N PRO A 267 -20.68 8.07 -15.11
CA PRO A 267 -21.67 9.14 -15.25
C PRO A 267 -22.09 9.72 -13.89
N VAL A 268 -22.47 11.00 -13.87
CA VAL A 268 -22.84 11.71 -12.63
C VAL A 268 -24.00 11.03 -11.89
N ASP A 269 -24.98 10.46 -12.59
CA ASP A 269 -26.10 9.76 -11.96
C ASP A 269 -25.67 8.44 -11.30
N VAL A 270 -24.68 7.75 -11.87
CA VAL A 270 -24.07 6.55 -11.27
C VAL A 270 -23.34 6.92 -9.99
N VAL A 271 -22.56 8.01 -10.00
CA VAL A 271 -21.91 8.53 -8.79
C VAL A 271 -22.94 8.89 -7.71
N ALA A 272 -24.02 9.59 -8.08
CA ALA A 272 -25.08 9.96 -7.13
C ALA A 272 -25.76 8.74 -6.51
N LYS A 273 -26.04 7.70 -7.30
CA LYS A 273 -26.61 6.44 -6.80
C LYS A 273 -25.65 5.71 -5.86
N PHE A 274 -24.36 5.66 -6.20
CA PHE A 274 -23.35 5.07 -5.32
C PHE A 274 -23.30 5.78 -3.97
N LEU A 275 -23.26 7.11 -3.97
CA LEU A 275 -23.26 7.90 -2.74
C LEU A 275 -24.54 7.68 -1.91
N ALA A 276 -25.71 7.62 -2.55
CA ALA A 276 -26.97 7.36 -1.84
C ALA A 276 -27.07 5.96 -1.23
N ILE A 277 -26.33 4.98 -1.75
CA ILE A 277 -26.20 3.64 -1.16
C ILE A 277 -25.17 3.66 -0.02
N ALA A 278 -24.08 4.40 -0.21
CA ALA A 278 -23.00 4.47 0.73
C ALA A 278 -23.35 5.31 1.96
N GLU A 279 -24.11 6.41 1.86
CA GLU A 279 -24.43 7.33 2.98
C GLU A 279 -25.53 6.82 3.90
#